data_AF-A0A7K4CRW8-F1
#
_entry.id   AF-A0A7K4CRW8-F1
#
_cell.length_a   1.000
_cell.length_b   1.000
_cell.length_c   1.000
_cell.angle_alpha   90.00
_cell.angle_beta   90.00
_cell.angle_gamma   90.00
#
_symmetry.space_group_name_H-M   'P 1'
#
loop_
_entity.id
_entity.type
_entity.pdbx_description
1 polymer ?
#
loop_
_entity_poly.entity_id
_entity_poly.type
_entity_poly.pdbx_seq_one_letter_code
_entity_poly.pdbx_strand_id
1 'polypeptide(L)'
;MRKIQIQVLGPKIPCNNCIAAQKNVEDAVKRVLFPDVEFDVVHEDIASKETLEKFGLLKSPAIVAGEYVLFQGMIPNVDKVAKKLADVVALNVSPSKAPSSGSSSCGCGCR
;
A
#
# COMPACT_ATOMS: atom_id res chain seq x y z
N MET A 1 -2.76 18.99 -13.06
CA MET A 1 -2.69 17.52 -13.15
C MET A 1 -1.72 17.01 -12.10
N ARG A 2 -2.21 16.28 -11.11
CA ARG A 2 -1.39 15.68 -10.05
C ARG A 2 -1.15 14.21 -10.40
N LYS A 3 0.09 13.74 -10.40
CA LYS A 3 0.40 12.33 -10.70
C LYS A 3 0.65 11.57 -9.40
N ILE A 4 -0.08 10.48 -9.17
CA ILE A 4 0.10 9.58 -8.03
C ILE A 4 0.57 8.24 -8.55
N GLN A 5 1.80 7.85 -8.21
CA GLN A 5 2.33 6.55 -8.55
C GLN A 5 1.84 5.50 -7.54
N ILE A 6 1.20 4.44 -8.01
CA ILE A 6 0.78 3.30 -7.20
C ILE A 6 1.74 2.15 -7.49
N GLN A 7 2.51 1.74 -6.50
CA GLN A 7 3.43 0.63 -6.58
C GLN A 7 2.79 -0.62 -5.96
N VAL A 8 2.59 -1.64 -6.77
CA VAL A 8 2.14 -2.96 -6.31
C VAL A 8 3.38 -3.82 -6.10
N LEU A 9 3.67 -4.12 -4.83
CA LEU A 9 4.84 -4.84 -4.40
C LEU A 9 4.48 -6.30 -4.15
N GLY A 10 4.89 -7.15 -5.08
CA GLY A 10 4.63 -8.58 -5.06
C GLY A 10 5.89 -9.40 -5.32
N PRO A 11 5.91 -10.69 -4.94
CA PRO A 11 6.87 -11.64 -5.46
C PRO A 11 6.60 -11.85 -6.96
N LYS A 12 7.67 -11.84 -7.79
CA LYS A 12 7.62 -12.16 -9.23
C LYS A 12 7.03 -13.54 -9.58
N ILE A 13 7.03 -14.45 -8.60
CA ILE A 13 6.54 -15.83 -8.75
C ILE A 13 5.00 -15.78 -8.88
N PRO A 14 4.36 -16.58 -9.76
CA PRO A 14 2.92 -16.55 -9.98
C PRO A 14 2.17 -16.93 -8.71
N CYS A 15 1.90 -15.94 -7.87
CA CYS A 15 1.06 -16.07 -6.71
C CYS A 15 -0.31 -15.54 -7.13
N ASN A 16 -1.29 -16.44 -7.27
CA ASN A 16 -2.67 -16.10 -7.68
C ASN A 16 -3.24 -14.91 -6.86
N ASN A 17 -2.83 -14.82 -5.59
CA ASN A 17 -3.19 -13.74 -4.68
C ASN A 17 -2.64 -12.37 -5.09
N CYS A 18 -1.41 -12.31 -5.60
CA CYS A 18 -0.79 -11.06 -6.04
C CYS A 18 -1.41 -10.56 -7.34
N ILE A 19 -1.73 -11.48 -8.25
CA ILE A 19 -2.42 -11.18 -9.52
C ILE A 19 -3.82 -10.62 -9.23
N ALA A 20 -4.55 -11.24 -8.30
CA ALA A 20 -5.87 -10.76 -7.88
C ALA A 20 -5.80 -9.37 -7.24
N ALA A 21 -4.80 -9.12 -6.40
CA ALA A 21 -4.59 -7.81 -5.79
C ALA A 21 -4.29 -6.72 -6.83
N GLN A 22 -3.44 -7.01 -7.83
CA GLN A 22 -3.14 -6.06 -8.91
C GLN A 22 -4.40 -5.71 -9.71
N LYS A 23 -5.19 -6.72 -10.11
CA LYS A 23 -6.46 -6.48 -10.81
C LYS A 23 -7.42 -5.62 -9.99
N ASN A 24 -7.57 -5.91 -8.69
CA ASN A 24 -8.44 -5.12 -7.82
C ASN A 24 -8.01 -3.65 -7.73
N VAL A 25 -6.71 -3.38 -7.77
CA VAL A 25 -6.17 -2.01 -7.78
C VAL A 25 -6.50 -1.31 -9.10
N GLU A 26 -6.27 -1.97 -10.24
CA GLU A 26 -6.61 -1.42 -11.55
C GLU A 26 -8.12 -1.11 -11.66
N ASP A 27 -8.98 -2.02 -11.22
CA ASP A 27 -10.43 -1.82 -11.19
C ASP A 27 -10.83 -0.67 -10.26
N ALA A 28 -10.17 -0.52 -9.10
CA ALA A 28 -10.43 0.57 -8.18
C ALA A 28 -10.06 1.92 -8.79
N VAL A 29 -8.90 2.02 -9.44
CA VAL A 29 -8.46 3.24 -10.13
C VAL A 29 -9.44 3.63 -11.26
N LYS A 30 -9.89 2.65 -12.05
CA LYS A 30 -10.88 2.88 -13.12
C LYS A 30 -12.24 3.34 -12.57
N ARG A 31 -12.62 2.84 -11.39
CA ARG A 31 -13.90 3.19 -10.76
C ARG A 31 -13.88 4.58 -10.14
N VAL A 32 -12.74 4.98 -9.58
CA VAL A 32 -12.56 6.28 -8.94
C VAL A 32 -11.73 7.17 -9.87
N LEU A 33 -12.34 7.57 -10.99
CA LEU A 33 -11.75 8.54 -11.90
C LEU A 33 -11.72 9.92 -11.23
N PHE A 34 -10.54 10.35 -10.81
CA PHE A 34 -10.33 11.70 -10.29
C PHE A 34 -9.95 12.62 -11.46
N PRO A 35 -10.76 13.65 -11.78
CA PRO A 35 -10.54 14.48 -12.97
C PRO A 35 -9.24 15.30 -12.94
N ASP A 36 -8.65 15.50 -11.76
CA ASP A 36 -7.41 16.26 -11.59
C ASP A 36 -6.18 15.39 -11.24
N VAL A 37 -6.36 14.07 -11.13
CA VAL A 37 -5.32 13.12 -10.67
C VAL A 37 -5.12 11.99 -11.67
N GLU A 38 -3.88 11.80 -12.09
CA GLU A 38 -3.44 10.67 -12.91
C GLU A 38 -2.79 9.60 -12.03
N PHE A 39 -3.27 8.35 -12.13
CA PHE A 39 -2.71 7.22 -11.38
C PHE A 39 -1.83 6.37 -12.28
N ASP A 40 -0.60 6.13 -11.85
CA ASP A 40 0.39 5.34 -12.57
C ASP A 40 0.64 4.04 -11.80
N VAL A 41 0.09 2.93 -12.27
CA VAL A 41 0.19 1.65 -11.57
C VAL A 41 1.43 0.91 -12.08
N VAL A 42 2.42 0.76 -11.21
CA VAL A 42 3.69 0.09 -11.47
C VAL A 42 3.78 -1.17 -10.62
N HIS A 43 4.23 -2.28 -11.21
CA HIS A 43 4.53 -3.50 -10.48
C HIS A 43 6.02 -3.53 -10.18
N GLU A 44 6.37 -3.65 -8.89
CA GLU A 44 7.76 -3.70 -8.44
C GLU A 44 7.99 -4.96 -7.58
N ASP A 45 9.20 -5.49 -7.65
CA ASP A 45 9.57 -6.71 -6.95
C ASP A 45 9.79 -6.45 -5.46
N ILE A 46 9.03 -7.13 -4.59
CA ILE A 46 9.21 -7.03 -3.13
C ILE A 46 10.59 -7.55 -2.66
N ALA A 47 11.27 -8.34 -3.50
CA ALA A 47 12.60 -8.87 -3.23
C ALA A 47 13.72 -7.83 -3.45
N SER A 48 13.41 -6.66 -4.00
CA SER A 48 14.38 -5.58 -4.17
C SER A 48 14.79 -5.02 -2.81
N LYS A 49 16.10 -4.95 -2.53
CA LYS A 49 16.63 -4.46 -1.25
C LYS A 49 16.13 -3.05 -0.94
N GLU A 50 16.06 -2.20 -1.96
CA GLU A 50 15.60 -0.81 -1.84
C GLU A 50 14.15 -0.72 -1.33
N THR A 51 13.27 -1.61 -1.79
CA THR A 51 11.86 -1.68 -1.38
C THR A 51 11.72 -2.14 0.06
N LEU A 52 12.51 -3.14 0.47
CA LEU A 52 12.51 -3.65 1.85
C LEU A 52 13.03 -2.60 2.83
N GLU A 53 14.08 -1.86 2.46
CA GLU A 53 14.67 -0.81 3.29
C GLU A 53 13.77 0.44 3.38
N LYS A 54 13.12 0.85 2.27
CA LYS A 54 12.22 2.02 2.25
C LYS A 54 10.91 1.78 3.00
N PHE A 55 10.28 0.62 2.83
CA PHE A 55 8.91 0.39 3.32
C PHE A 55 8.84 -0.60 4.49
N GLY A 56 9.93 -1.32 4.82
CA GLY A 56 9.96 -2.29 5.91
C GLY A 56 9.01 -3.48 5.68
N LEU A 57 8.79 -3.87 4.43
CA LEU A 57 7.73 -4.81 4.09
C LEU A 57 8.12 -6.26 4.39
N LEU A 58 7.66 -6.78 5.54
CA LEU A 58 7.89 -8.16 5.97
C LEU A 58 6.94 -9.20 5.32
N LYS A 59 5.80 -8.78 4.77
CA LYS A 59 4.79 -9.67 4.17
C LYS A 59 4.31 -9.18 2.81
N SER A 60 4.18 -10.11 1.87
CA SER A 60 3.55 -9.93 0.56
C SER A 60 2.09 -10.43 0.55
N PRO A 61 1.22 -9.92 -0.34
CA PRO A 61 1.40 -8.76 -1.22
C PRO A 61 1.32 -7.44 -0.45
N ALA A 62 1.96 -6.39 -0.96
CA ALA A 62 1.89 -5.05 -0.42
C ALA A 62 1.50 -4.05 -1.52
N ILE A 63 0.73 -3.03 -1.15
CA ILE A 63 0.27 -1.99 -2.08
C ILE A 63 0.65 -0.65 -1.48
N VAL A 64 1.36 0.13 -2.27
CA VAL A 64 1.91 1.42 -1.88
C VAL A 64 1.44 2.48 -2.86
N ALA A 65 1.07 3.66 -2.37
CA ALA A 65 0.82 4.83 -3.21
C ALA A 65 1.83 5.92 -2.83
N GLY A 66 2.76 6.22 -3.73
CA GLY A 66 3.92 7.08 -3.47
C GLY A 66 4.80 6.49 -2.38
N GLU A 67 4.86 7.16 -1.22
CA GLU A 67 5.56 6.71 -0.02
C GLU A 67 4.65 6.03 1.02
N TYR A 68 3.35 5.89 0.74
CA TYR A 68 2.36 5.41 1.71
C TYR A 68 2.00 3.94 1.49
N VAL A 69 2.23 3.10 2.51
CA VAL A 69 1.77 1.71 2.50
C VAL A 69 0.27 1.68 2.82
N LEU A 70 -0.54 1.29 1.84
CA LEU A 70 -2.00 1.20 2.00
C LEU A 70 -2.41 -0.14 2.61
N PHE A 71 -1.83 -1.21 2.09
CA PHE A 71 -2.15 -2.59 2.47
C PHE A 71 -0.90 -3.46 2.46
N GLN A 72 -0.85 -4.41 3.38
CA GLN A 72 0.22 -5.40 3.46
C GLN A 72 -0.33 -6.75 3.94
N GLY A 73 0.10 -7.84 3.32
CA GLY A 73 -0.19 -9.21 3.78
C GLY A 73 -1.66 -9.64 3.63
N MET A 74 -2.47 -8.88 2.90
CA MET A 74 -3.84 -9.25 2.55
C MET A 74 -4.19 -8.80 1.14
N ILE A 75 -5.21 -9.44 0.55
CA ILE A 75 -5.79 -9.05 -0.74
C ILE A 75 -6.93 -8.07 -0.45
N PRO A 76 -6.77 -6.75 -0.72
CA PRO A 76 -7.85 -5.81 -0.49
C PRO A 76 -8.92 -5.93 -1.59
N ASN A 77 -10.15 -5.60 -1.20
CA ASN A 77 -11.28 -5.47 -2.11
C ASN A 77 -11.25 -4.10 -2.81
N VAL A 78 -11.84 -4.03 -3.99
CA VAL A 78 -11.93 -2.82 -4.83
C VAL A 78 -12.45 -1.60 -4.04
N ASP A 79 -13.48 -1.79 -3.23
CA ASP A 79 -14.11 -0.73 -2.42
C ASP A 79 -13.18 -0.16 -1.34
N LYS A 80 -12.38 -1.02 -0.69
CA LYS A 80 -11.40 -0.60 0.32
C LYS A 80 -10.26 0.18 -0.34
N VAL A 81 -9.81 -0.26 -1.50
CA VAL A 81 -8.77 0.44 -2.27
C VAL A 81 -9.27 1.81 -2.70
N ALA A 82 -10.48 1.88 -3.27
CA ALA A 82 -11.13 3.13 -3.67
C ALA A 82 -11.20 4.15 -2.53
N LYS A 83 -11.67 3.71 -1.34
CA LYS A 83 -11.70 4.57 -0.14
C LYS A 83 -10.31 5.07 0.25
N LYS A 84 -9.30 4.20 0.24
CA LYS A 84 -7.93 4.60 0.59
C LYS A 84 -7.29 5.50 -0.44
N LEU A 85 -7.57 5.32 -1.72
CA LEU A 85 -7.12 6.24 -2.77
C LEU A 85 -7.74 7.62 -2.59
N ALA A 86 -9.04 7.71 -2.28
CA ALA A 86 -9.68 8.99 -1.96
C ALA A 86 -9.06 9.67 -0.73
N ASP A 87 -8.73 8.89 0.30
CA ASP A 87 -8.03 9.35 1.50
C ASP A 87 -6.64 9.90 1.15
N VAL A 88 -5.84 9.20 0.32
CA VAL A 88 -4.52 9.67 -0.12
C VAL A 88 -4.60 10.93 -0.97
N VAL A 89 -5.59 11.01 -1.87
CA VAL A 89 -5.82 12.22 -2.69
C VAL A 89 -6.15 13.41 -1.78
N ALA A 90 -6.93 13.19 -0.72
CA ALA A 90 -7.27 14.20 0.27
C ALA A 90 -6.11 14.55 1.23
N LEU A 91 -5.26 13.57 1.56
CA LEU A 91 -4.15 13.65 2.53
C LEU A 91 -2.80 14.04 1.91
N ASN A 92 -2.76 14.72 0.75
CA ASN A 92 -1.52 15.28 0.19
C ASN A 92 -0.93 16.45 1.03
N VAL A 93 -0.80 16.26 2.35
CA VAL A 93 0.05 16.96 3.31
C VAL A 93 0.70 15.91 4.22
N SER A 94 1.97 15.60 3.95
CA SER A 94 3.01 15.02 4.82
C SER A 94 2.81 13.62 5.49
N PRO A 95 3.83 12.75 5.41
CA PRO A 95 3.73 11.34 5.78
C PRO A 95 3.72 11.11 7.28
N SER A 96 2.58 10.67 7.81
CA SER A 96 2.51 10.03 9.12
C SER A 96 2.94 8.57 8.95
N LYS A 97 4.26 8.36 9.09
CA LYS A 97 4.93 7.18 9.65
C LYS A 97 3.95 6.09 10.10
N ALA A 98 4.02 4.91 9.45
CA ALA A 98 3.21 3.74 9.77
C ALA A 98 3.14 3.52 11.30
N PRO A 99 1.98 3.08 11.85
CA PRO A 99 1.89 2.75 13.26
C PRO A 99 2.84 1.60 13.56
N SER A 100 3.97 1.92 14.19
CA SER A 100 4.71 0.93 14.96
C SER A 100 3.78 0.45 16.05
N SER A 101 3.18 -0.71 15.86
CA SER A 101 2.57 -1.51 16.92
C SER A 101 3.68 -1.90 17.91
N GLY A 102 4.09 -0.95 18.74
CA GLY A 102 4.76 -1.21 20.00
C GLY A 102 3.68 -1.68 20.97
N SER A 103 3.44 -2.98 21.00
CA SER A 103 2.61 -3.54 22.05
C SER A 103 3.29 -3.23 23.38
N SER A 104 2.52 -2.55 24.22
CA SER A 104 2.94 -1.89 25.44
C SER A 104 3.65 -2.83 26.39
N SER A 105 4.75 -2.31 26.93
CA SER A 105 5.30 -2.67 28.22
C SER A 105 4.17 -2.92 29.24
N CYS A 106 4.09 -4.12 29.78
CA CYS A 106 3.59 -4.34 31.13
C CYS A 106 4.78 -4.77 31.98
N GLY A 107 5.62 -3.79 32.31
CA GLY A 107 6.42 -3.84 33.51
C GLY A 107 5.51 -3.75 34.72
N CYS A 108 5.15 -4.90 35.30
CA CYS A 108 4.78 -4.98 36.70
C CYS A 108 5.88 -5.75 37.42
N GLY A 109 6.96 -5.04 37.71
CA GLY A 109 7.78 -5.33 38.88
C GLY A 109 6.98 -4.88 40.10
N CYS A 110 6.11 -5.75 40.61
CA CYS A 110 5.58 -5.62 41.96
C CYS A 110 6.48 -6.48 42.86
N ARG A 111 7.19 -5.79 43.75
CA ARG A 111 8.00 -6.33 44.85
C ARG A 111 7.16 -7.24 45.76
#